data_AF-A0A0D0X6S0-F1
#
_entry.id   AF-A0A0D0X6S0-F1
#
_cell.length_a   1.000
_cell.length_b   1.000
_cell.length_c   1.000
_cell.angle_alpha   90.00
_cell.angle_beta   90.00
_cell.angle_gamma   90.00
#
_symmetry.space_group_name_H-M   'P 1'
#
loop_
_entity.id
_entity.type
_entity.pdbx_description
1 polymer ?
#
loop_
_entity_poly.entity_id
_entity_poly.type
_entity_poly.pdbx_seq_one_letter_code
_entity_poly.pdbx_strand_id
1 'polypeptide(L)'
;MRPADVPVDLELHCAGRPAWRCVHDGEPFPCPTWRALPLDDSLRAVLLAAFTLFLRPAIRDLRGQPDGPTPPEIVRRFLWFLPVTDEEARAVALRYR
;
A
#
# COMPACT_ATOMS: atom_id res chain seq x y z
N MET A 1 -13.12 27.88 6.60
CA MET A 1 -11.83 27.29 6.19
C MET A 1 -12.14 26.29 5.08
N ARG A 2 -11.78 26.60 3.82
CA ARG A 2 -11.78 25.59 2.75
C ARG A 2 -10.60 24.64 3.02
N PRO A 3 -10.75 23.32 2.91
CA PRO A 3 -9.58 22.48 2.77
C PRO A 3 -8.86 22.95 1.51
N ALA A 4 -7.56 23.19 1.62
CA ALA A 4 -6.75 23.49 0.46
C ALA A 4 -6.95 22.35 -0.54
N ASP A 5 -7.48 22.67 -1.72
CA ASP A 5 -7.36 21.86 -2.92
C ASP A 5 -5.86 21.73 -3.19
N VAL A 6 -5.19 20.80 -2.51
CA VAL A 6 -3.88 20.34 -2.94
C VAL A 6 -4.20 19.43 -4.12
N PRO A 7 -3.85 19.80 -5.37
CA PRO A 7 -3.73 18.79 -6.41
C PRO A 7 -2.53 17.97 -5.96
N VAL A 8 -2.80 16.94 -5.18
CA VAL A 8 -1.83 15.88 -4.99
C VAL A 8 -1.81 15.23 -6.36
N ASP A 9 -0.73 15.40 -7.12
CA ASP A 9 -0.50 14.71 -8.40
C ASP A 9 -0.32 13.20 -8.11
N LEU A 10 -1.32 12.59 -7.47
CA LEU A 10 -1.33 11.23 -6.93
C LEU A 10 -1.10 10.23 -8.06
N GLU A 11 -1.52 10.59 -9.28
CA GLU A 11 -1.24 9.90 -10.52
C GLU A 11 0.25 9.77 -10.85
N LEU A 12 1.10 10.70 -10.41
CA LEU A 12 2.55 10.61 -10.57
C LEU A 12 3.17 9.63 -9.57
N HIS A 13 2.52 9.42 -8.42
CA HIS A 13 3.00 8.51 -7.37
C HIS A 13 2.62 7.05 -7.66
N CYS A 14 3.12 6.50 -8.76
CA CYS A 14 2.89 5.13 -9.20
C CYS A 14 3.78 4.09 -8.48
N ALA A 15 3.32 2.83 -8.41
CA ALA A 15 4.08 1.71 -7.86
C ALA A 15 5.15 1.19 -8.84
N GLY A 16 6.43 1.40 -8.53
CA GLY A 16 7.59 0.92 -9.28
C GLY A 16 8.05 -0.47 -8.83
N ARG A 17 7.74 -1.49 -9.64
CA ARG A 17 8.17 -2.89 -9.44
C ARG A 17 9.62 -3.12 -9.93
N PRO A 18 10.36 -4.12 -9.41
CA PRO A 18 9.99 -5.09 -8.38
C PRO A 18 10.30 -4.60 -6.95
N ALA A 19 10.96 -3.46 -6.78
CA ALA A 19 11.30 -2.92 -5.46
C ALA A 19 10.08 -2.34 -4.71
N TRP A 20 8.97 -2.15 -5.42
CA TRP A 20 7.75 -1.49 -4.93
C TRP A 20 8.06 -0.14 -4.29
N ARG A 21 8.86 0.67 -4.98
CA ARG A 21 9.13 2.06 -4.62
C ARG A 21 8.23 2.97 -5.44
N CYS A 22 7.81 4.09 -4.88
CA CYS A 22 7.11 5.11 -5.64
C CYS A 22 8.03 5.61 -6.76
N VAL A 23 7.51 5.68 -7.98
CA VAL A 23 8.30 6.15 -9.14
C VAL A 23 8.68 7.62 -8.98
N HIS A 24 7.84 8.42 -8.33
CA HIS A 24 8.09 9.84 -8.12
C HIS A 24 9.03 10.11 -6.94
N ASP A 25 8.72 9.55 -5.77
CA ASP A 25 9.47 9.88 -4.53
C ASP A 25 10.69 8.97 -4.29
N GLY A 26 10.74 7.79 -4.90
CA GLY A 26 11.70 6.73 -4.56
C GLY A 26 11.43 6.02 -3.23
N GLU A 27 10.48 6.50 -2.42
CA GLU A 27 10.07 5.91 -1.14
C GLU A 27 9.30 4.60 -1.28
N PRO A 28 9.24 3.73 -0.25
CA PRO A 28 8.39 2.54 -0.28
C PRO A 28 6.93 2.89 -0.62
N PHE A 29 6.40 2.32 -1.71
CA PHE A 29 4.99 2.49 -2.11
C PHE A 29 4.04 1.67 -1.21
N PRO A 30 2.84 2.16 -0.83
CA PRO A 30 2.38 3.54 -0.95
C PRO A 30 3.25 4.51 -0.14
N CYS A 31 3.71 5.57 -0.80
CA CYS A 31 4.63 6.57 -0.25
C CYS A 31 3.93 7.50 0.75
N PRO A 32 4.67 8.40 1.44
CA PRO A 32 4.06 9.37 2.37
C PRO A 32 2.91 10.18 1.75
N THR A 33 2.98 10.55 0.47
CA THR A 33 1.90 11.25 -0.23
C THR A 33 0.59 10.48 -0.25
N TRP A 34 0.63 9.18 -0.59
CA TRP A 34 -0.55 8.30 -0.49
C TRP A 34 -1.04 8.18 0.96
N ARG A 35 -0.11 8.01 1.91
CA ARG A 35 -0.43 7.83 3.33
C ARG A 35 -0.98 9.07 4.03
N ALA A 36 -0.82 10.25 3.41
CA ALA A 36 -1.31 11.53 3.91
C ALA A 36 -2.73 11.87 3.42
N LEU A 37 -3.34 11.05 2.56
CA LEU A 37 -4.69 11.30 2.05
C LEU A 37 -5.72 11.38 3.20
N PRO A 38 -6.64 12.35 3.18
CA PRO A 38 -7.77 12.38 4.10
C PRO A 38 -8.73 11.24 3.74
N LEU A 39 -8.79 10.22 4.59
CA LEU A 39 -9.58 9.01 4.34
C LEU A 39 -10.99 9.11 4.94
N ASP A 40 -11.99 9.16 4.08
CA ASP A 40 -13.36 8.81 4.42
C ASP A 40 -13.69 7.35 4.05
N ASP A 41 -14.88 6.88 4.41
CA ASP A 41 -15.28 5.49 4.18
C ASP A 41 -15.43 5.16 2.68
N SER A 42 -15.83 6.13 1.85
CA SER A 42 -15.95 5.93 0.41
C SER A 42 -14.56 5.75 -0.22
N LEU A 43 -13.61 6.60 0.13
CA LEU A 43 -12.24 6.50 -0.34
C LEU A 43 -11.57 5.22 0.17
N ARG A 44 -11.79 4.81 1.43
CA ARG A 44 -11.29 3.53 1.95
C ARG A 44 -11.79 2.33 1.13
N ALA A 45 -13.06 2.32 0.73
CA ALA A 45 -13.61 1.24 -0.09
C ALA A 45 -12.95 1.18 -1.48
N VAL A 46 -12.74 2.34 -2.11
CA VAL A 46 -12.03 2.43 -3.40
C VAL A 46 -10.57 1.98 -3.27
N LEU A 47 -9.87 2.43 -2.23
CA LEU A 47 -8.49 2.02 -1.95
C LEU A 47 -8.38 0.53 -1.67
N LEU A 48 -9.34 -0.06 -0.95
CA LEU A 48 -9.37 -1.51 -0.72
C LEU A 48 -9.43 -2.28 -2.04
N ALA A 49 -10.33 -1.89 -2.94
CA ALA A 49 -10.44 -2.51 -4.26
C ALA A 49 -9.14 -2.35 -5.07
N ALA A 50 -8.53 -1.16 -5.07
CA ALA A 50 -7.32 -0.89 -5.84
C ALA A 50 -6.07 -1.60 -5.27
N PHE A 51 -5.82 -1.49 -3.96
CA PHE A 51 -4.59 -1.97 -3.33
C PHE A 51 -4.57 -3.50 -3.14
N THR A 52 -5.72 -4.16 -3.08
CA THR A 52 -5.77 -5.64 -3.08
C THR A 52 -5.18 -6.24 -4.35
N LEU A 53 -5.28 -5.55 -5.50
CA LEU A 53 -4.67 -5.98 -6.76
C LEU A 53 -3.13 -6.00 -6.69
N PHE A 54 -2.53 -5.17 -5.83
CA PHE A 54 -1.07 -5.14 -5.64
C PHE A 54 -0.56 -6.24 -4.70
N LEU A 55 -1.39 -6.79 -3.82
CA LEU A 55 -0.94 -7.70 -2.77
C LEU A 55 -0.22 -8.94 -3.32
N ARG A 56 -0.82 -9.64 -4.29
CA ARG A 56 -0.21 -10.85 -4.87
C ARG A 56 1.15 -10.58 -5.52
N PRO A 57 1.29 -9.63 -6.47
CA PRO A 57 2.58 -9.35 -7.07
C PRO A 57 3.58 -8.73 -6.08
N ALA A 58 3.13 -7.93 -5.10
CA ALA A 58 4.01 -7.37 -4.07
C ALA A 58 4.59 -8.44 -3.15
N ILE A 59 3.75 -9.36 -2.66
CA ILE A 59 4.18 -10.51 -1.87
C ILE A 59 5.19 -11.33 -2.68
N ARG A 60 4.92 -11.61 -3.96
CA ARG A 60 5.85 -12.36 -4.80
C ARG A 60 7.22 -11.68 -4.94
N ASP A 61 7.22 -10.38 -5.24
CA ASP A 61 8.46 -9.67 -5.58
C ASP A 61 9.31 -9.34 -4.34
N LEU A 62 8.67 -9.09 -3.18
CA LEU A 62 9.35 -8.67 -1.95
C LEU A 62 9.68 -9.82 -0.99
N ARG A 63 8.93 -10.94 -1.03
CA ARG A 63 9.18 -12.06 -0.11
C ARG A 63 10.56 -12.68 -0.37
N GLY A 64 11.23 -13.09 0.71
CA GLY A 64 12.49 -13.83 0.63
C GLY A 64 13.73 -12.98 0.33
N GLN A 65 13.60 -11.65 0.27
CA GLN A 65 14.75 -10.75 0.31
C GLN A 65 15.40 -10.80 1.70
N PRO A 66 16.74 -10.96 1.82
CA PRO A 66 17.43 -10.78 3.08
C PRO A 66 17.09 -9.40 3.66
N ASP A 67 16.64 -9.37 4.92
CA ASP A 67 16.16 -8.16 5.61
C ASP A 67 14.93 -7.47 4.97
N GLY A 68 14.25 -8.16 4.05
CA GLY A 68 13.03 -7.67 3.41
C GLY A 68 11.77 -7.88 4.27
N PRO A 69 10.66 -7.18 3.93
CA PRO A 69 9.43 -7.33 4.69
C PRO A 69 8.85 -8.74 4.54
N THR A 70 8.35 -9.27 5.64
CA THR A 70 7.58 -10.52 5.66
C THR A 70 6.24 -10.33 4.93
N PRO A 71 5.61 -11.41 4.41
CA PRO A 71 4.31 -11.30 3.76
C PRO A 71 3.22 -10.57 4.57
N PRO A 72 3.08 -10.77 5.90
CA PRO A 72 2.14 -9.99 6.72
C PRO A 72 2.49 -8.50 6.81
N GLU A 73 3.78 -8.15 6.87
CA GLU A 73 4.22 -6.74 6.84
C GLU A 73 3.91 -6.08 5.49
N ILE A 74 4.04 -6.81 4.39
CA ILE A 74 3.63 -6.35 3.06
C ILE A 74 2.12 -6.08 3.05
N VAL A 75 1.29 -6.97 3.60
CA VAL A 75 -0.17 -6.74 3.68
C VAL A 75 -0.48 -5.47 4.47
N ARG A 76 0.09 -5.30 5.67
CA ARG A 76 -0.15 -4.09 6.49
C ARG A 76 0.34 -2.83 5.80
N ARG A 77 1.46 -2.89 5.08
CA ARG A 77 1.99 -1.76 4.29
C ARG A 77 1.03 -1.32 3.19
N PHE A 78 0.47 -2.26 2.42
CA PHE A 78 -0.42 -1.94 1.30
C PHE A 78 -1.86 -1.61 1.76
N LEU A 79 -2.30 -2.13 2.92
CA LEU A 79 -3.60 -1.85 3.52
C LEU A 79 -3.51 -0.86 4.70
N TRP A 80 -2.57 0.09 4.65
CA TRP A 80 -2.27 1.04 5.73
C TRP A 80 -3.48 1.84 6.24
N PHE A 81 -4.50 1.98 5.40
CA PHE A 81 -5.74 2.72 5.66
C PHE A 81 -6.79 1.92 6.45
N LEU A 82 -6.48 0.66 6.80
CA LEU A 82 -7.31 -0.23 7.60
C LEU A 82 -6.60 -0.61 8.91
N PRO A 83 -7.35 -0.80 10.01
CA PRO A 83 -6.78 -1.28 11.28
C PRO A 83 -6.52 -2.79 11.24
N VAL A 84 -5.72 -3.27 10.28
CA VAL A 84 -5.44 -4.69 10.09
C VAL A 84 -4.54 -5.19 11.21
N THR A 85 -5.05 -6.14 11.99
CA THR A 85 -4.27 -6.84 13.01
C THR A 85 -3.22 -7.75 12.38
N ASP A 86 -2.23 -8.15 13.17
CA ASP A 86 -1.17 -9.05 12.70
C ASP A 86 -1.70 -10.44 12.32
N GLU A 87 -2.76 -10.92 12.99
CA GLU A 87 -3.46 -12.15 12.67
C GLU A 87 -4.21 -12.06 11.33
N GLU A 88 -4.96 -10.98 11.10
CA GLU A 88 -5.65 -10.74 9.83
C GLU A 88 -4.65 -10.59 8.68
N ALA A 89 -3.56 -9.86 8.89
CA ALA A 89 -2.50 -9.69 7.90
C ALA A 89 -1.88 -11.03 7.51
N ARG A 90 -1.63 -11.90 8.50
CA ARG A 90 -1.23 -13.30 8.24
C ARG A 90 -2.30 -14.01 7.42
N ALA A 91 -3.55 -14.05 7.88
CA ALA A 91 -4.63 -14.76 7.17
C ALA A 91 -4.81 -14.29 5.71
N VAL A 92 -4.64 -13.00 5.44
CA VAL A 92 -4.65 -12.44 4.07
C VAL A 92 -3.43 -12.90 3.29
N ALA A 93 -2.22 -12.78 3.83
CA ALA A 93 -1.00 -13.21 3.15
C ALA A 93 -1.06 -14.70 2.76
N LEU A 94 -1.66 -15.53 3.62
CA LEU A 94 -1.84 -16.97 3.39
C LEU A 94 -2.79 -17.31 2.23
N ARG A 95 -3.59 -16.36 1.74
CA ARG A 95 -4.43 -16.53 0.53
C ARG A 95 -3.66 -16.34 -0.78
N TYR A 96 -2.47 -15.74 -0.71
CA TYR A 96 -1.64 -15.41 -1.87
C TYR A 96 -0.37 -16.27 -1.97
N ARG A 97 -0.34 -17.41 -1.27
CA ARG A 97 0.79 -18.35 -1.26
C ARG A 97 1.16 -18.82 -2.67
#